data_AF-A0A812KDL8-F1
#
_entry.id   AF-A0A812KDL8-F1
#
_cell.length_a   1.000
_cell.length_b   1.000
_cell.length_c   1.000
_cell.angle_alpha   90.00
_cell.angle_beta   90.00
_cell.angle_gamma   90.00
#
_symmetry.space_group_name_H-M   'P 1'
#
loop_
_entity.id
_entity.type
_entity.pdbx_description
1 polymer ?
#
loop_
_entity_poly.entity_id
_entity_poly.type
_entity_poly.pdbx_seq_one_letter_code
_entity_poly.pdbx_strand_id
1 'polypeptide(L)'
;MCQADQTATSERDAGGHEAKWKLKAAEARIAIGISLSSALWTSRDDFVGEGLRLTARQQDLIDTVAAKVLLSKRGQLAVDVLKDTYLDISQGHDRMKHSRADGVACTFTTSTLLYSYSEDRVVLPLEMMLMHGFPRSAIAPRSIGQRALKDMVGNGMSLPCLATMVWAFWVMRNRQFEAPQQTPLQILCPSRVSRVKQKQTPTPARLRDRVAQQPARKRQRVVIDITEDFD
;
A
#
# COMPACT_ATOMS: atom_id res chain seq x y z
N MET A 1 -33.15 11.99 33.29
CA MET A 1 -32.94 11.58 31.89
C MET A 1 -32.19 10.25 31.91
N CYS A 2 -32.85 9.18 31.45
CA CYS A 2 -32.42 7.79 31.61
C CYS A 2 -31.32 7.41 30.62
N GLN A 3 -30.15 7.00 31.13
CA GLN A 3 -29.17 6.19 30.42
C GLN A 3 -29.05 4.86 31.17
N ALA A 4 -29.88 3.89 30.79
CA ALA A 4 -29.78 2.52 31.26
C ALA A 4 -30.12 1.59 30.09
N ASP A 5 -29.41 0.46 30.00
CA ASP A 5 -29.58 -0.68 29.07
C ASP A 5 -29.14 -0.53 27.60
N GLN A 6 -27.82 -0.49 27.36
CA GLN A 6 -27.24 -0.91 26.07
C GLN A 6 -26.12 -1.97 26.18
N THR A 7 -25.88 -2.55 27.37
CA THR A 7 -24.74 -3.46 27.60
C THR A 7 -25.01 -4.94 27.27
N ALA A 8 -26.27 -5.38 27.09
CA ALA A 8 -26.59 -6.81 27.02
C ALA A 8 -26.60 -7.45 25.62
N THR A 9 -26.49 -6.67 24.53
CA THR A 9 -26.56 -7.20 23.14
C THR A 9 -25.19 -7.42 22.47
N SER A 10 -24.08 -7.07 23.13
CA SER A 10 -22.75 -7.07 22.48
C SER A 10 -22.01 -8.43 22.47
N GLU A 11 -22.42 -9.42 23.25
CA GLU A 11 -21.61 -10.64 23.43
C GLU A 11 -21.84 -11.71 22.34
N ARG A 12 -23.02 -11.77 21.71
CA ARG A 12 -23.33 -12.82 20.73
C ARG A 12 -22.63 -12.62 19.38
N ASP A 13 -22.32 -11.38 19.01
CA ASP A 13 -21.65 -11.09 17.74
C ASP A 13 -20.11 -11.16 17.83
N ALA A 14 -19.55 -11.11 19.06
CA ALA A 14 -18.10 -11.11 19.27
C ALA A 14 -17.44 -12.40 18.77
N GLY A 15 -18.07 -13.56 19.02
CA GLY A 15 -17.51 -14.86 18.63
C GLY A 15 -17.37 -15.05 17.11
N GLY A 16 -18.31 -14.50 16.33
CA GLY A 16 -18.30 -14.61 14.87
C GLY A 16 -17.17 -13.81 14.23
N HIS A 17 -16.89 -12.60 14.73
CA HIS A 17 -15.79 -11.78 14.24
C HIS A 17 -14.43 -12.36 14.60
N GLU A 18 -14.32 -12.93 15.81
CA GLU A 18 -13.07 -13.53 16.28
C GLU A 18 -12.67 -14.75 15.45
N ALA A 19 -13.59 -15.68 15.22
CA ALA A 19 -13.34 -16.86 14.40
C ALA A 19 -12.92 -16.49 12.96
N LYS A 20 -13.56 -15.47 12.37
CA LYS A 20 -13.27 -15.02 11.01
C LYS A 20 -11.85 -14.51 10.84
N TRP A 21 -11.36 -13.64 11.73
CA TRP A 21 -10.02 -13.09 11.56
C TRP A 21 -8.94 -14.15 11.82
N LYS A 22 -9.15 -15.07 12.76
CA LYS A 22 -8.24 -16.19 13.05
C LYS A 22 -8.09 -17.13 11.86
N LEU A 23 -9.19 -17.44 11.18
CA LEU A 23 -9.14 -18.23 9.93
C LEU A 23 -8.31 -17.51 8.86
N LYS A 24 -8.52 -16.19 8.68
CA LYS A 24 -7.75 -15.39 7.72
C LYS A 24 -6.27 -15.24 8.08
N ALA A 25 -5.95 -15.15 9.37
CA ALA A 25 -4.58 -15.19 9.87
C ALA A 25 -3.92 -16.52 9.51
N ALA A 26 -4.57 -17.65 9.79
CA ALA A 26 -4.06 -18.97 9.46
C ALA A 26 -3.83 -19.15 7.95
N GLU A 27 -4.80 -18.76 7.12
CA GLU A 27 -4.67 -18.76 5.66
C GLU A 27 -3.46 -17.93 5.19
N ALA A 28 -3.28 -16.72 5.74
CA ALA A 28 -2.18 -15.82 5.38
C ALA A 28 -0.81 -16.40 5.78
N ARG A 29 -0.69 -16.95 7.00
CA ARG A 29 0.53 -17.58 7.51
C ARG A 29 0.91 -18.81 6.69
N ILE A 30 -0.05 -19.67 6.37
CA ILE A 30 0.15 -20.84 5.49
C ILE A 30 0.61 -20.41 4.10
N ALA A 31 0.03 -19.35 3.53
CA ALA A 31 0.42 -18.83 2.22
C ALA A 31 1.86 -18.28 2.20
N ILE A 32 2.33 -17.72 3.31
CA ILE A 32 3.71 -17.21 3.47
C ILE A 32 4.68 -18.35 3.83
N GLY A 33 4.19 -19.45 4.39
CA GLY A 33 5.00 -20.60 4.79
C GLY A 33 5.64 -20.46 6.18
N ILE A 34 4.93 -19.82 7.12
CA ILE A 34 5.36 -19.68 8.52
C ILE A 34 4.45 -20.45 9.48
N SER A 35 4.97 -20.78 10.66
CA SER A 35 4.18 -21.43 11.73
C SER A 35 3.01 -20.54 12.19
N LEU A 36 1.92 -21.18 12.60
CA LEU A 36 0.75 -20.50 13.20
C LEU A 36 1.08 -19.78 14.51
N SER A 37 2.10 -20.26 15.24
CA SER A 37 2.57 -19.67 16.50
C SER A 37 3.76 -18.72 16.32
N SER A 38 4.23 -18.49 15.09
CA SER A 38 5.41 -17.66 14.85
C SER A 38 5.16 -16.22 15.30
N ALA A 39 5.99 -15.73 16.21
CA ALA A 39 6.04 -14.32 16.57
C ALA A 39 7.46 -13.84 16.21
N LEU A 40 7.66 -13.29 15.02
CA LEU A 40 9.00 -12.89 14.54
C LEU A 40 9.40 -11.49 15.00
N TRP A 41 8.41 -10.65 15.26
CA TRP A 41 8.62 -9.26 15.63
C TRP A 41 8.13 -8.99 17.04
N THR A 42 6.94 -9.47 17.40
CA THR A 42 6.32 -9.17 18.70
C THR A 42 6.90 -9.98 19.88
N SER A 43 7.71 -11.00 19.62
CA SER A 43 8.39 -11.80 20.64
C SER A 43 9.73 -11.21 21.12
N ARG A 44 10.21 -10.15 20.47
CA ARG A 44 11.50 -9.54 20.80
C ARG A 44 11.43 -8.91 22.19
N ASP A 45 12.53 -9.01 22.94
CA ASP A 45 12.63 -8.41 24.28
C ASP A 45 12.50 -6.88 24.27
N ASP A 46 12.86 -6.24 23.16
CA ASP A 46 12.80 -4.80 22.95
C ASP A 46 11.49 -4.33 22.28
N PHE A 47 10.49 -5.22 22.11
CA PHE A 47 9.19 -4.84 21.58
C PHE A 47 8.38 -4.03 22.59
N VAL A 48 8.07 -2.78 22.24
CA VAL A 48 7.27 -1.81 22.99
C VAL A 48 5.83 -1.76 22.46
N GLY A 49 5.66 -1.69 21.13
CA GLY A 49 4.35 -1.53 20.50
C GLY A 49 3.57 -0.29 20.95
N GLU A 50 4.21 0.87 21.06
CA GLU A 50 3.61 2.07 21.66
C GLU A 50 2.37 2.56 20.88
N GLY A 51 1.31 2.89 21.62
CA GLY A 51 0.03 3.34 21.04
C GLY A 51 -0.85 2.22 20.49
N LEU A 52 -0.40 0.97 20.51
CA LEU A 52 -1.21 -0.19 20.18
C LEU A 52 -2.09 -0.61 21.36
N ARG A 53 -3.22 -1.27 21.05
CA ARG A 53 -4.01 -1.99 22.07
C ARG A 53 -3.47 -3.40 22.34
N LEU A 54 -2.47 -3.83 21.55
CA LEU A 54 -1.84 -5.15 21.61
C LEU A 54 -2.83 -6.32 21.60
N THR A 55 -3.93 -6.18 20.86
CA THR A 55 -4.85 -7.30 20.64
C THR A 55 -4.14 -8.43 19.90
N ALA A 56 -4.53 -9.68 20.14
CA ALA A 56 -3.97 -10.84 19.44
C ALA A 56 -4.01 -10.70 17.91
N ARG A 57 -5.09 -10.10 17.37
CA ARG A 57 -5.21 -9.78 15.93
C ARG A 57 -4.13 -8.81 15.45
N GLN A 58 -3.81 -7.78 16.22
CA GLN A 58 -2.82 -6.78 15.83
C GLN A 58 -1.41 -7.37 15.86
N GLN A 59 -1.09 -8.13 16.92
CA GLN A 59 0.21 -8.81 17.03
C GLN A 59 0.41 -9.78 15.85
N ASP A 60 -0.59 -10.62 15.57
CA ASP A 60 -0.55 -11.56 14.46
C ASP A 60 -0.33 -10.88 13.10
N LEU A 61 -1.01 -9.74 12.87
CA LEU A 61 -0.87 -8.98 11.63
C LEU A 61 0.54 -8.37 11.50
N ILE A 62 1.10 -7.86 12.60
CA ILE A 62 2.46 -7.32 12.67
C ILE A 62 3.48 -8.42 12.35
N ASP A 63 3.36 -9.59 12.97
CA ASP A 63 4.27 -10.72 12.74
C ASP A 63 4.14 -11.30 11.33
N THR A 64 2.92 -11.42 10.82
CA THR A 64 2.66 -11.95 9.48
C THR A 64 3.26 -11.06 8.41
N VAL A 65 3.15 -9.73 8.55
CA VAL A 65 3.76 -8.78 7.61
C VAL A 65 5.27 -8.72 7.77
N ALA A 66 5.80 -8.75 8.99
CA ALA A 66 7.23 -8.84 9.24
C ALA A 66 7.83 -10.07 8.52
N ALA A 67 7.24 -11.25 8.73
CA ALA A 67 7.65 -12.48 8.07
C ALA A 67 7.65 -12.36 6.55
N LYS A 68 6.56 -11.82 5.98
CA LYS A 68 6.41 -11.65 4.53
C LYS A 68 7.53 -10.80 3.94
N VAL A 69 7.90 -9.70 4.60
CA VAL A 69 8.96 -8.81 4.12
C VAL A 69 10.35 -9.44 4.33
N LEU A 70 10.61 -10.04 5.50
CA LEU A 70 11.91 -10.66 5.82
C LEU A 70 12.24 -11.85 4.91
N LEU A 71 11.25 -12.67 4.55
CA LEU A 71 11.44 -13.80 3.64
C LEU A 71 11.90 -13.36 2.24
N SER A 72 11.59 -12.13 1.82
CA SER A 72 12.04 -11.57 0.55
C SER A 72 13.49 -11.04 0.57
N LYS A 73 14.06 -10.81 1.77
CA LYS A 73 15.40 -10.23 1.97
C LYS A 73 16.22 -11.07 2.96
N ARG A 74 16.35 -12.37 2.69
CA ARG A 74 17.10 -13.31 3.55
C ARG A 74 18.55 -12.86 3.74
N GLY A 75 19.07 -13.04 4.96
CA GLY A 75 20.46 -12.73 5.33
C GLY A 75 20.72 -11.26 5.71
N GLN A 76 19.69 -10.41 5.73
CA GLN A 76 19.79 -9.05 6.23
C GLN A 76 19.19 -8.95 7.64
N LEU A 77 19.68 -8.01 8.45
CA LEU A 77 19.14 -7.76 9.78
C LEU A 77 17.69 -7.30 9.69
N ALA A 78 16.82 -7.85 10.53
CA ALA A 78 15.39 -7.62 10.44
C ALA A 78 15.02 -6.14 10.60
N VAL A 79 15.70 -5.44 11.50
CA VAL A 79 15.52 -4.01 11.76
C VAL A 79 15.82 -3.19 10.50
N ASP A 80 16.92 -3.48 9.81
CA ASP A 80 17.31 -2.77 8.58
C ASP A 80 16.34 -3.00 7.42
N VAL A 81 15.81 -4.23 7.32
CA VAL A 81 14.85 -4.61 6.30
C VAL A 81 13.51 -3.91 6.50
N LEU A 82 13.07 -3.79 7.76
CA LEU A 82 11.74 -3.33 8.13
C LEU A 82 11.66 -1.84 8.45
N LYS A 83 12.77 -1.12 8.61
CA LYS A 83 12.77 0.29 9.05
C LYS A 83 11.85 1.25 8.27
N ASP A 84 11.73 1.04 6.96
CA ASP A 84 10.89 1.85 6.05
C ASP A 84 9.53 1.18 5.75
N THR A 85 9.19 0.15 6.54
CA THR A 85 7.93 -0.58 6.44
C THR A 85 6.89 0.05 7.37
N TYR A 86 5.72 0.34 6.81
CA TYR A 86 4.56 0.81 7.54
C TYR A 86 3.39 -0.14 7.32
N LEU A 87 2.69 -0.53 8.38
CA LEU A 87 1.56 -1.46 8.32
C LEU A 87 0.26 -0.78 8.73
N ASP A 88 -0.78 -0.84 7.89
CA ASP A 88 -2.11 -0.38 8.31
C ASP A 88 -2.83 -1.47 9.13
N ILE A 89 -2.65 -1.40 10.45
CA ILE A 89 -3.22 -2.34 11.43
C ILE A 89 -4.75 -2.22 11.58
N SER A 90 -5.38 -1.21 10.95
CA SER A 90 -6.84 -1.16 10.88
C SER A 90 -7.42 -2.22 9.94
N GLN A 91 -6.64 -2.71 8.98
CA GLN A 91 -7.08 -3.66 7.94
C GLN A 91 -7.02 -5.13 8.40
N GLY A 92 -7.75 -6.02 7.71
CA GLY A 92 -7.70 -7.46 7.95
C GLY A 92 -6.49 -8.17 7.32
N HIS A 93 -6.26 -9.42 7.74
CA HIS A 93 -5.25 -10.34 7.19
C HIS A 93 -5.46 -10.69 5.72
N ASP A 94 -6.66 -10.48 5.18
CA ASP A 94 -6.95 -10.62 3.76
C ASP A 94 -6.25 -9.53 2.92
N ARG A 95 -6.15 -8.32 3.46
CA ARG A 95 -5.58 -7.16 2.75
C ARG A 95 -4.12 -6.93 3.07
N MET A 96 -3.73 -7.07 4.36
CA MET A 96 -2.36 -6.85 4.87
C MET A 96 -1.66 -5.65 4.20
N LYS A 97 -2.33 -4.50 4.16
CA LYS A 97 -1.79 -3.32 3.49
C LYS A 97 -0.58 -2.81 4.25
N HIS A 98 0.58 -2.85 3.61
CA HIS A 98 1.83 -2.28 4.10
C HIS A 98 2.46 -1.42 3.02
N SER A 99 3.44 -0.60 3.39
CA SER A 99 4.23 0.15 2.42
C SER A 99 4.95 -0.79 1.47
N ARG A 100 5.13 -0.32 0.23
CA ARG A 100 5.85 -1.06 -0.81
C ARG A 100 7.36 -0.97 -0.58
N ALA A 101 8.12 -1.73 -1.37
CA ALA A 101 9.58 -1.73 -1.30
C ALA A 101 10.23 -0.37 -1.59
N ASP A 102 9.49 0.55 -2.24
CA ASP A 102 9.88 1.96 -2.48
C ASP A 102 9.54 2.89 -1.31
N GLY A 103 9.03 2.36 -0.19
CA GLY A 103 8.63 3.13 0.99
C GLY A 103 7.29 3.84 0.86
N VAL A 104 6.56 3.67 -0.25
CA VAL A 104 5.28 4.36 -0.46
C VAL A 104 4.19 3.71 0.38
N ALA A 105 3.65 4.49 1.32
CA ALA A 105 2.50 4.10 2.14
C ALA A 105 1.21 4.04 1.31
N CYS A 106 0.25 3.23 1.78
CA CYS A 106 -1.08 3.15 1.17
C CYS A 106 -1.91 4.42 1.44
N THR A 107 -3.01 4.58 0.69
CA THR A 107 -3.98 5.66 0.89
C THR A 107 -4.46 5.74 2.34
N PHE A 108 -4.34 6.92 2.93
CA PHE A 108 -4.85 7.21 4.27
C PHE A 108 -6.37 7.43 4.23
N THR A 109 -7.05 6.92 5.25
CA THR A 109 -8.46 7.18 5.54
C THR A 109 -8.58 7.68 6.97
N THR A 110 -9.76 8.16 7.34
CA THR A 110 -10.07 8.57 8.73
C THR A 110 -9.92 7.42 9.74
N SER A 111 -10.04 6.17 9.29
CA SER A 111 -9.89 4.97 10.11
C SER A 111 -8.50 4.35 10.09
N THR A 112 -7.59 4.77 9.19
CA THR A 112 -6.23 4.23 9.08
C THR A 112 -5.52 4.25 10.42
N LEU A 113 -4.86 3.16 10.79
CA LEU A 113 -3.98 3.09 11.95
C LEU A 113 -2.67 2.51 11.44
N LEU A 114 -1.67 3.37 11.29
CA LEU A 114 -0.40 2.99 10.68
C LEU A 114 0.60 2.67 11.79
N TYR A 115 1.22 1.50 11.73
CA TYR A 115 2.29 1.06 12.64
C TYR A 115 3.62 1.16 11.91
N SER A 116 4.62 1.75 12.57
CA SER A 116 5.99 1.89 12.06
C SER A 116 6.87 0.82 12.69
N TYR A 117 7.55 -0.01 11.87
CA TYR A 117 8.49 -1.00 12.39
C TYR A 117 9.80 -0.38 12.88
N SER A 118 10.24 0.76 12.34
CA SER A 118 11.47 1.43 12.82
C SER A 118 11.33 1.99 14.23
N GLU A 119 10.17 2.58 14.51
CA GLU A 119 9.89 3.29 15.76
C GLU A 119 9.10 2.44 16.76
N ASP A 120 8.69 1.23 16.36
CA ASP A 120 7.85 0.31 17.11
C ASP A 120 6.63 0.97 17.78
N ARG A 121 5.92 1.80 17.01
CA ARG A 121 4.76 2.55 17.50
C ARG A 121 3.76 2.89 16.40
N VAL A 122 2.58 3.30 16.82
CA VAL A 122 1.59 3.90 15.94
C VAL A 122 2.07 5.28 15.47
N VAL A 123 2.00 5.50 14.16
CA VAL A 123 2.32 6.78 13.51
C VAL A 123 1.32 7.84 13.95
N LEU A 124 1.83 8.97 14.40
CA LEU A 124 1.04 10.08 14.91
C LEU A 124 0.36 10.82 13.75
N PRO A 125 -0.82 11.44 13.97
CA PRO A 125 -1.49 12.22 12.93
C PRO A 125 -0.63 13.33 12.32
N LEU A 126 0.24 13.97 13.11
CA LEU A 126 1.18 14.96 12.60
C LEU A 126 2.22 14.35 11.65
N GLU A 127 2.71 13.16 11.93
CA GLU A 127 3.62 12.43 11.05
C GLU A 127 2.91 12.00 9.76
N MET A 128 1.63 11.59 9.86
CA MET A 128 0.80 11.33 8.68
C MET A 128 0.63 12.60 7.82
N MET A 129 0.55 13.80 8.40
CA MET A 129 0.58 15.04 7.62
C MET A 129 1.89 15.22 6.87
N LEU A 130 3.04 14.94 7.51
CA LEU A 130 4.34 15.00 6.83
C LEU A 130 4.41 14.01 5.66
N MET A 131 3.89 12.79 5.85
CA MET A 131 3.75 11.79 4.77
C MET A 131 2.83 12.27 3.63
N HIS A 132 1.86 13.13 3.93
CA HIS A 132 0.97 13.76 2.94
C HIS A 132 1.63 14.94 2.18
N GLY A 133 2.90 15.21 2.47
CA GLY A 133 3.74 16.23 1.83
C GLY A 133 3.74 17.59 2.53
N PHE A 134 3.21 17.69 3.76
CA PHE A 134 3.32 18.94 4.53
C PHE A 134 4.79 19.19 4.93
N PRO A 135 5.25 20.44 4.92
CA PRO A 135 6.62 20.75 5.29
C PRO A 135 6.86 20.47 6.78
N ARG A 136 8.10 20.17 7.16
CA ARG A 136 8.48 19.98 8.58
C ARG A 136 8.25 21.22 9.45
N SER A 137 8.16 22.40 8.83
CA SER A 137 7.80 23.66 9.49
C SER A 137 6.30 23.83 9.74
N ALA A 138 5.46 22.89 9.27
CA ALA A 138 4.03 22.94 9.52
C ALA A 138 3.76 22.68 11.00
N ILE A 139 3.15 23.65 11.67
CA ILE A 139 2.75 23.55 13.07
C ILE A 139 1.23 23.45 13.12
N ALA A 140 0.72 22.36 13.69
CA ALA A 140 -0.70 22.24 13.97
C ALA A 140 -1.10 23.23 15.08
N PRO A 141 -2.13 24.07 14.88
CA PRO A 141 -2.65 24.93 15.94
C PRO A 141 -3.06 24.10 17.16
N ARG A 142 -2.75 24.59 18.38
CA ARG A 142 -3.08 23.89 19.64
C ARG A 142 -4.58 23.65 19.83
N SER A 143 -5.42 24.42 19.14
CA SER A 143 -6.89 24.25 19.13
C SER A 143 -7.34 23.02 18.34
N ILE A 144 -6.50 22.46 17.47
CA ILE A 144 -6.84 21.30 16.64
C ILE A 144 -6.35 20.03 17.33
N GLY A 145 -7.29 19.18 17.76
CA GLY A 145 -6.98 17.89 18.36
C GLY A 145 -6.44 16.87 17.34
N GLN A 146 -5.74 15.86 17.84
CA GLN A 146 -5.14 14.77 17.03
C GLN A 146 -6.16 14.06 16.13
N ARG A 147 -7.39 13.86 16.61
CA ARG A 147 -8.48 13.28 15.80
C ARG A 147 -8.83 14.16 14.60
N ALA A 148 -8.92 15.47 14.78
CA ALA A 148 -9.21 16.40 13.69
C ALA A 148 -8.06 16.47 12.67
N LEU A 149 -6.81 16.38 13.12
CA LEU A 149 -5.64 16.23 12.23
C LEU A 149 -5.72 14.94 11.41
N LYS A 150 -6.06 13.83 12.06
CA LYS A 150 -6.25 12.55 11.38
C LYS A 150 -7.38 12.61 10.35
N ASP A 151 -8.51 13.21 10.72
CA ASP A 151 -9.65 13.38 9.82
C ASP A 151 -9.28 14.29 8.62
N MET A 152 -8.45 15.31 8.83
CA MET A 152 -7.94 16.17 7.77
C MET A 152 -7.06 15.41 6.79
N VAL A 153 -6.13 14.58 7.28
CA VAL A 153 -5.27 13.75 6.43
C VAL A 153 -6.08 12.69 5.68
N GLY A 154 -7.00 12.01 6.37
CA GLY A 154 -7.80 10.93 5.82
C GLY A 154 -8.84 11.36 4.77
N ASN A 155 -9.27 12.63 4.80
CA ASN A 155 -10.19 13.19 3.80
C ASN A 155 -9.47 14.07 2.76
N GLY A 156 -8.26 14.55 3.05
CA GLY A 156 -7.53 15.48 2.20
C GLY A 156 -6.78 14.83 1.04
N MET A 157 -6.46 15.63 0.03
CA MET A 157 -5.54 15.23 -1.06
C MET A 157 -4.08 15.47 -0.67
N SER A 158 -3.18 14.63 -1.17
CA SER A 158 -1.75 14.82 -0.92
C SER A 158 -1.26 16.10 -1.58
N LEU A 159 -0.40 16.84 -0.89
CA LEU A 159 0.11 18.13 -1.36
C LEU A 159 0.87 18.03 -2.69
N PRO A 160 1.69 16.98 -2.95
CA PRO A 160 2.33 16.82 -4.25
C PRO A 160 1.32 16.65 -5.40
N CYS A 161 0.21 15.95 -5.16
CA CYS A 161 -0.85 15.82 -6.16
C CYS A 161 -1.53 17.16 -6.44
N LEU A 162 -1.84 17.93 -5.38
CA LEU A 162 -2.41 19.26 -5.52
C LEU A 162 -1.47 20.22 -6.25
N ALA A 163 -0.18 20.21 -5.93
CA ALA A 163 0.84 21.02 -6.60
C ALA A 163 0.90 20.69 -8.10
N THR A 164 0.84 19.41 -8.45
CA THR A 164 0.81 18.96 -9.86
C THR A 164 -0.42 19.49 -10.60
N MET A 165 -1.59 19.48 -9.97
CA MET A 165 -2.81 20.05 -10.55
C MET A 165 -2.71 21.55 -10.76
N VAL A 166 -2.26 22.29 -9.75
CA VAL A 166 -2.07 23.75 -9.84
C VAL A 166 -1.07 24.10 -10.94
N TRP A 167 0.04 23.36 -11.03
CA TRP A 167 1.02 23.52 -12.09
C TRP A 167 0.40 23.28 -13.48
N ALA A 168 -0.35 22.19 -13.64
CA ALA A 168 -1.03 21.88 -14.89
C ALA A 168 -2.01 23.00 -15.29
N PHE A 169 -2.79 23.55 -14.35
CA PHE A 169 -3.67 24.69 -14.61
C PHE A 169 -2.90 25.95 -15.02
N TRP A 170 -1.78 26.22 -14.38
CA TRP A 170 -0.91 27.35 -14.74
C TRP A 170 -0.36 27.20 -16.15
N VAL A 171 0.14 26.00 -16.52
CA VAL A 171 0.62 25.71 -17.88
C VAL A 171 -0.51 25.86 -18.90
N MET A 172 -1.70 25.31 -18.65
CA MET A 172 -2.84 25.43 -19.56
C MET A 172 -3.28 26.87 -19.78
N ARG A 173 -3.33 27.67 -18.70
CA ARG A 173 -3.66 29.10 -18.77
C ARG A 173 -2.66 29.86 -19.65
N ASN A 174 -1.37 29.57 -19.49
CA ASN A 174 -0.32 30.28 -20.24
C ASN A 174 -0.12 29.74 -21.67
N ARG A 175 -0.55 28.50 -21.95
CA ARG A 175 -0.53 27.90 -23.30
C ARG A 175 -1.73 28.23 -24.17
N GLN A 176 -2.70 29.00 -23.69
CA GLN A 176 -3.81 29.51 -24.52
C GLN A 176 -3.36 30.41 -25.69
N PHE A 177 -2.05 30.68 -25.86
CA PHE A 177 -1.50 31.52 -26.91
C PHE A 177 -0.94 30.80 -28.16
N GLU A 178 -1.00 29.47 -28.24
CA GLU A 178 -0.55 28.74 -29.44
C GLU A 178 -1.55 27.69 -29.92
N ALA A 179 -2.86 27.94 -29.79
CA ALA A 179 -3.73 27.35 -30.79
C ALA A 179 -3.27 27.95 -32.12
N PRO A 180 -2.73 27.18 -33.09
CA PRO A 180 -2.52 27.73 -34.43
C PRO A 180 -3.87 28.34 -34.79
N GLN A 181 -3.88 29.63 -35.16
CA GLN A 181 -5.04 30.20 -35.80
C GLN A 181 -5.24 29.40 -37.08
N GLN A 182 -5.94 28.27 -36.98
CA GLN A 182 -6.46 27.56 -38.11
C GLN A 182 -7.45 28.56 -38.69
N THR A 183 -6.98 29.33 -39.65
CA THR A 183 -7.80 30.17 -40.50
C THR A 183 -9.02 29.31 -40.86
N PRO A 184 -10.25 29.72 -40.50
CA PRO A 184 -11.47 28.90 -40.66
C PRO A 184 -11.80 28.45 -42.10
N LEU A 185 -10.90 28.69 -43.07
CA LEU A 185 -11.16 28.56 -44.50
C LEU A 185 -10.73 27.22 -45.11
N GLN A 186 -10.12 26.27 -44.38
CA GLN A 186 -9.77 24.96 -44.97
C GLN A 186 -10.73 23.81 -44.63
N ILE A 187 -11.73 24.00 -43.76
CA ILE A 187 -12.66 22.92 -43.39
C ILE A 187 -13.82 22.76 -44.41
N LEU A 188 -14.08 23.75 -45.27
CA LEU A 188 -15.21 23.73 -46.21
C LEU A 188 -14.90 23.17 -47.60
N CYS A 189 -13.72 22.62 -47.84
CA CYS A 189 -13.41 21.97 -49.10
C CYS A 189 -12.60 20.70 -48.88
N PRO A 190 -13.24 19.53 -48.70
CA PRO A 190 -12.61 18.24 -49.01
C PRO A 190 -12.40 18.17 -50.53
N SER A 191 -11.48 18.97 -51.03
CA SER A 191 -11.01 18.90 -52.41
C SER A 191 -10.29 17.56 -52.54
N ARG A 192 -11.04 16.57 -53.05
CA ARG A 192 -10.54 15.46 -53.87
C ARG A 192 -9.12 15.03 -53.47
N VAL A 193 -9.04 14.15 -52.48
CA VAL A 193 -7.86 13.31 -52.27
C VAL A 193 -7.63 12.57 -53.59
N SER A 194 -6.71 13.09 -54.38
CA SER A 194 -6.19 12.40 -55.55
C SER A 194 -5.62 11.09 -55.04
N ARG A 195 -6.18 9.96 -55.50
CA ARG A 195 -5.63 8.62 -55.27
C ARG A 195 -4.18 8.60 -55.72
N VAL A 196 -3.25 8.90 -54.81
CA VAL A 196 -1.86 8.51 -54.97
C VAL A 196 -1.87 7.00 -54.84
N LYS A 197 -1.66 6.31 -55.96
CA LYS A 197 -1.46 4.86 -55.99
C LYS A 197 -0.31 4.54 -55.04
N GLN A 198 -0.64 4.06 -53.85
CA GLN A 198 0.32 3.40 -52.97
C GLN A 198 0.92 2.24 -53.76
N LYS A 199 2.19 2.40 -54.13
CA LYS A 199 3.03 1.35 -54.68
C LYS A 199 3.14 0.29 -53.58
N GLN A 200 2.42 -0.82 -53.75
CA GLN A 200 2.46 -1.98 -52.86
C GLN A 200 3.92 -2.42 -52.73
N THR A 201 4.54 -2.14 -51.60
CA THR A 201 5.77 -2.81 -51.19
C THR A 201 5.45 -4.27 -50.90
N PRO A 202 6.17 -5.23 -51.50
CA PRO A 202 5.91 -6.65 -51.29
C PRO A 202 6.19 -7.03 -49.84
N THR A 203 5.20 -7.66 -49.22
CA THR A 203 5.28 -8.30 -47.91
C THR A 203 6.41 -9.33 -47.92
N PRO A 204 7.44 -9.23 -47.05
CA PRO A 204 8.41 -10.30 -46.91
C PRO A 204 7.73 -11.53 -46.32
N ALA A 205 7.76 -12.60 -47.11
CA ALA A 205 7.31 -13.90 -46.70
C ALA A 205 8.22 -14.47 -45.60
N ARG A 206 7.57 -15.13 -44.63
CA ARG A 206 8.11 -16.18 -43.73
C ARG A 206 9.20 -15.78 -42.74
N LEU A 207 8.84 -15.91 -41.46
CA LEU A 207 9.55 -16.82 -40.56
C LEU A 207 8.56 -17.34 -39.49
N ARG A 208 7.75 -18.33 -39.89
CA ARG A 208 7.30 -19.36 -38.95
C ARG A 208 8.48 -20.29 -38.78
N ASP A 209 8.98 -20.42 -37.56
CA ASP A 209 9.39 -21.68 -36.93
C ASP A 209 10.28 -21.40 -35.71
N ARG A 210 10.12 -22.25 -34.68
CA ARG A 210 10.81 -22.29 -33.37
C ARG A 210 10.12 -21.59 -32.20
N VAL A 211 8.93 -22.07 -31.88
CA VAL A 211 8.54 -22.24 -30.46
C VAL A 211 9.34 -23.43 -29.93
N ALA A 212 10.52 -23.16 -29.36
CA ALA A 212 11.26 -24.16 -28.60
C ALA A 212 10.45 -24.51 -27.35
N GLN A 213 10.06 -25.78 -27.24
CA GLN A 213 9.54 -26.38 -26.02
C GLN A 213 10.54 -26.12 -24.89
N GLN A 214 10.20 -25.23 -23.96
CA GLN A 214 10.91 -25.15 -22.70
C GLN A 214 10.55 -26.41 -21.88
N PRO A 215 11.53 -27.21 -21.43
CA PRO A 215 11.25 -28.34 -20.58
C PRO A 215 10.67 -27.84 -19.26
N ALA A 216 9.58 -28.48 -18.82
CA ALA A 216 8.94 -28.24 -17.54
C ALA A 216 9.97 -28.33 -16.41
N ARG A 217 10.37 -27.18 -15.85
CA ARG A 217 11.17 -27.13 -14.63
C ARG A 217 10.37 -27.77 -13.50
N LYS A 218 10.71 -29.01 -13.14
CA LYS A 218 10.29 -29.64 -11.89
C LYS A 218 10.65 -28.68 -10.75
N ARG A 219 9.64 -28.07 -10.13
CA ARG A 219 9.80 -27.34 -8.87
C ARG A 219 10.18 -28.39 -7.81
N GLN A 220 11.47 -28.53 -7.52
CA GLN A 220 11.92 -29.18 -6.29
C GLN A 220 11.35 -28.35 -5.13
N ARG A 221 10.41 -28.94 -4.38
CA ARG A 221 10.08 -28.47 -3.03
C ARG A 221 11.32 -28.73 -2.20
N VAL A 222 12.12 -27.70 -1.99
CA VAL A 222 13.13 -27.70 -0.93
C VAL A 222 12.34 -27.57 0.37
N VAL A 223 12.14 -28.69 1.05
CA VAL A 223 11.73 -28.71 2.46
C VAL A 223 12.98 -28.32 3.23
N ILE A 224 13.02 -27.08 3.73
CA ILE A 224 14.11 -26.62 4.60
C ILE A 224 13.59 -26.80 6.01
N ASP A 225 14.08 -27.85 6.69
CA ASP A 225 14.00 -27.94 8.15
C ASP A 225 14.90 -26.83 8.70
N ILE A 226 14.27 -25.79 9.25
CA ILE A 226 14.96 -24.76 10.03
C ILE A 226 15.04 -25.34 11.44
N THR A 227 16.11 -26.08 11.72
CA THR A 227 16.50 -26.37 13.10
C THR A 227 17.12 -25.10 13.68
N GLU A 228 16.48 -24.60 14.74
CA GLU A 228 16.86 -23.44 15.52
C GLU A 228 18.21 -23.68 16.20
N ASP A 229 19.24 -22.93 15.80
CA ASP A 229 20.41 -22.65 16.63
C ASP A 229 20.46 -21.12 16.81
N PHE A 230 19.81 -20.63 17.86
CA PHE A 230 20.00 -19.28 18.39
C PHE A 230 20.47 -19.45 19.84
N ASP A 231 21.78 -19.31 20.04
CA ASP A 231 22.42 -18.99 21.32
C ASP A 231 22.40 -17.48 21.55
#